data_AF-A0A8X8Y859-F1
#
_entry.id   AF-A0A8X8Y859-F1
#
_cell.length_a   1.000
_cell.length_b   1.000
_cell.length_c   1.000
_cell.angle_alpha   90.00
_cell.angle_beta   90.00
_cell.angle_gamma   90.00
#
_symmetry.space_group_name_H-M   'P 1'
#
loop_
_entity.id
_entity.type
_entity.pdbx_description
1 polymer ?
#
loop_
_entity_poly.entity_id
_entity_poly.type
_entity_poly.pdbx_seq_one_letter_code
_entity_poly.pdbx_strand_id
1 'polypeptide(L)'
;MAATLFAFKAVALLLGATLSAAASTWCVVRSDASEQVMQRALDYACSTGADCAPIQSSGLCYLPNTLPAHASYAINSYYQRKRTNDPTACSFAGAAAIATTDPSYGSCNYPSSPSPIVHSYIRLLDLTVCFVIVDKSTIEEMAAEEGQVIATNSVDEWKQLFQKGVESKKLVVVDFTASWCGPCRFIAPILAEIAKKTPHIIVAKVDVDELKPVAAEFGVEAMPTFVFLKEGKEIDRVVGARKEDLQAKITKHGTVVA
;
A
#
# COMPACT_ATOMS: atom_id res chain seq x y z
N MET A 1 45.25 13.04 -11.43
CA MET A 1 44.01 12.31 -11.76
C MET A 1 43.96 10.91 -11.12
N ALA A 2 44.40 10.75 -9.86
CA ALA A 2 44.35 9.45 -9.17
C ALA A 2 43.80 9.55 -7.73
N ALA A 3 43.84 10.72 -7.11
CA ALA A 3 43.37 10.93 -5.73
C ALA A 3 41.82 10.99 -5.61
N THR A 4 41.12 11.39 -6.67
CA THR A 4 39.65 11.47 -6.67
C THR A 4 38.97 10.12 -6.82
N LEU A 5 39.61 9.10 -7.40
CA LEU A 5 39.00 7.77 -7.58
C LEU A 5 38.95 6.93 -6.28
N PHE A 6 39.88 7.17 -5.35
CA PHE A 6 39.95 6.42 -4.09
C PHE A 6 38.91 6.88 -3.05
N ALA A 7 38.56 8.17 -3.04
CA ALA A 7 37.52 8.69 -2.15
C ALA A 7 36.12 8.13 -2.49
N PHE A 8 35.80 7.97 -3.79
CA PHE A 8 34.50 7.41 -4.20
C PHE A 8 34.32 5.93 -3.87
N LYS A 9 35.39 5.12 -3.93
CA LYS A 9 35.32 3.70 -3.51
C LYS A 9 35.19 3.52 -2.01
N ALA A 10 35.82 4.37 -1.19
CA ALA A 10 35.72 4.30 0.26
C ALA A 10 34.33 4.74 0.77
N VAL A 11 33.71 5.74 0.13
CA VAL A 11 32.36 6.20 0.49
C VAL A 11 31.29 5.17 0.08
N ALA A 12 31.43 4.49 -1.05
CA ALA A 12 30.52 3.41 -1.45
C ALA A 12 30.58 2.17 -0.54
N LEU A 13 31.74 1.87 0.05
CA LEU A 13 31.90 0.75 0.99
C LEU A 13 31.43 1.06 2.42
N LEU A 14 31.42 2.33 2.83
CA LEU A 14 30.88 2.77 4.12
C LEU A 14 29.37 3.08 4.08
N LEU A 15 28.79 3.33 2.90
CA LEU A 15 27.35 3.44 2.67
C LEU A 15 26.67 2.09 2.36
N GLY A 16 27.44 1.00 2.26
CA GLY A 16 26.94 -0.35 1.96
C GLY A 16 26.40 -1.13 3.17
N ALA A 17 26.27 -0.51 4.33
CA ALA A 17 25.75 -1.17 5.53
C ALA A 17 24.23 -0.96 5.67
N THR A 18 23.51 -1.97 5.22
CA THR A 18 22.15 -2.36 5.61
C THR A 18 21.03 -1.37 5.32
N LEU A 19 20.62 -1.31 4.05
CA LEU A 19 19.21 -1.08 3.73
C LEU A 19 18.43 -2.31 4.23
N SER A 20 18.05 -2.31 5.51
CA SER A 20 17.10 -3.29 6.03
C SER A 20 15.75 -3.00 5.37
N ALA A 21 15.31 -3.87 4.46
CA ALA A 21 13.94 -3.85 4.00
C ALA A 21 13.05 -3.85 5.25
N ALA A 22 12.28 -2.79 5.48
CA ALA A 22 11.37 -2.71 6.60
C ALA A 22 10.28 -3.77 6.39
N ALA A 23 10.52 -4.98 6.89
CA ALA A 23 9.55 -6.05 6.89
C ALA A 23 8.34 -5.59 7.71
N SER A 24 7.13 -5.81 7.18
CA SER A 24 5.90 -5.60 7.92
C SER A 24 5.92 -6.42 9.20
N THR A 25 5.78 -5.77 10.35
CA THR A 25 5.79 -6.41 11.67
C THR A 25 4.46 -6.20 12.36
N TRP A 26 3.96 -7.25 12.99
CA TRP A 26 2.75 -7.26 13.81
C TRP A 26 3.11 -7.61 15.26
N CYS A 27 2.21 -7.30 16.19
CA CYS A 27 2.34 -7.76 17.56
C CYS A 27 1.19 -8.70 17.90
N VAL A 28 1.52 -9.96 18.17
CA VAL A 28 0.52 -11.01 18.46
C VAL A 28 0.80 -11.65 19.81
N VAL A 29 -0.26 -12.16 20.43
CA VAL A 29 -0.15 -12.86 21.70
C VAL A 29 0.62 -14.16 21.52
N ARG A 30 1.47 -14.50 22.49
CA ARG A 30 2.17 -15.77 22.50
C ARG A 30 1.23 -16.90 22.93
N SER A 31 1.38 -18.07 22.32
CA SER A 31 0.58 -19.25 22.65
C SER A 31 0.81 -19.79 24.07
N ASP A 32 1.92 -19.43 24.72
CA ASP A 32 2.27 -19.82 26.09
C ASP A 32 1.90 -18.77 27.15
N ALA A 33 1.29 -17.66 26.75
CA ALA A 33 0.81 -16.65 27.70
C ALA A 33 -0.37 -17.19 28.52
N SER A 34 -0.41 -16.90 29.82
CA SER A 34 -1.56 -17.24 30.67
C SER A 34 -2.78 -16.36 30.34
N GLU A 35 -4.00 -16.92 30.42
CA GLU A 35 -5.24 -16.17 30.12
C GLU A 35 -5.37 -14.89 30.97
N GLN A 36 -4.93 -14.93 32.23
CA GLN A 36 -4.97 -13.77 33.12
C GLN A 36 -4.09 -12.62 32.62
N VAL A 37 -2.94 -12.93 32.03
CA VAL A 37 -2.04 -11.91 31.48
C VAL A 37 -2.58 -11.43 30.13
N MET A 38 -3.14 -12.32 29.30
CA MET A 38 -3.80 -11.95 28.03
C MET A 38 -4.98 -11.00 28.25
N GLN A 39 -5.84 -11.28 29.24
CA GLN A 39 -6.98 -10.43 29.55
C GLN A 39 -6.53 -9.03 29.97
N ARG A 40 -5.55 -8.93 30.87
CA ARG A 40 -4.99 -7.63 31.29
C ARG A 40 -4.36 -6.88 30.12
N ALA A 41 -3.69 -7.59 29.22
CA ALA A 41 -3.07 -7.00 28.03
C ALA A 41 -4.14 -6.45 27.06
N LEU A 42 -5.22 -7.20 26.83
CA LEU A 42 -6.39 -6.76 26.06
C LEU A 42 -7.04 -5.51 26.68
N ASP A 43 -7.34 -5.56 27.99
CA ASP A 43 -7.97 -4.45 28.71
C ASP A 43 -7.11 -3.19 28.65
N TYR A 44 -5.80 -3.34 28.84
CA TYR A 44 -4.83 -2.23 28.74
C TYR A 44 -4.76 -1.66 27.32
N ALA A 45 -4.67 -2.51 26.30
CA ALA A 45 -4.60 -2.08 24.90
C ALA A 45 -5.83 -1.23 24.52
N CYS A 46 -7.04 -1.71 24.82
CA CYS A 46 -8.27 -1.00 24.52
C CYS A 46 -8.39 0.31 25.32
N SER A 47 -7.93 0.34 26.57
CA SER A 47 -7.98 1.55 27.40
C SER A 47 -6.93 2.60 27.00
N THR A 48 -5.87 2.19 26.31
CA THR A 48 -4.70 3.04 26.00
C THR A 48 -4.60 3.42 24.51
N GLY A 49 -5.73 3.31 23.79
CA GLY A 49 -5.88 3.84 22.43
C GLY A 49 -5.71 2.83 21.30
N ALA A 50 -5.84 1.52 21.55
CA ALA A 50 -6.07 0.54 20.49
C ALA A 50 -7.45 0.73 19.84
N ASP A 51 -7.60 0.26 18.59
CA ASP A 51 -8.91 0.13 17.97
C ASP A 51 -9.54 -1.23 18.32
N CYS A 52 -10.48 -1.23 19.25
CA CYS A 52 -11.19 -2.42 19.70
C CYS A 52 -12.62 -2.53 19.15
N ALA A 53 -13.02 -1.68 18.19
CA ALA A 53 -14.32 -1.80 17.54
C ALA A 53 -14.44 -3.09 16.69
N PRO A 54 -13.40 -3.53 15.95
CA PRO A 54 -13.49 -4.72 15.10
C PRO A 54 -13.60 -6.05 15.85
N ILE A 55 -13.29 -6.08 17.15
CA ILE A 55 -13.40 -7.28 18.00
C ILE A 55 -14.71 -7.33 18.81
N GLN A 56 -15.59 -6.33 18.68
CA GLN A 56 -16.92 -6.37 19.29
C GLN A 56 -17.81 -7.40 18.59
N SER A 57 -18.94 -7.77 19.18
CA SER A 57 -19.86 -8.82 18.67
C SER A 57 -20.33 -8.64 17.22
N SER A 58 -20.33 -7.41 16.70
CA SER A 58 -20.68 -7.08 15.30
C SER A 58 -19.46 -6.81 14.39
N GLY A 59 -18.24 -6.95 14.91
CA GLY A 59 -17.01 -6.59 14.22
C GLY A 59 -16.45 -7.70 13.32
N LEU A 60 -15.66 -7.31 12.31
CA LEU A 60 -15.06 -8.22 11.32
C LEU A 60 -14.02 -9.18 11.91
N CYS A 61 -13.47 -8.84 13.08
CA CYS A 61 -12.48 -9.60 13.84
C CYS A 61 -13.06 -10.22 15.12
N TYR A 62 -14.39 -10.35 15.20
CA TYR A 62 -15.04 -10.99 16.34
C TYR A 62 -14.81 -12.50 16.39
N LEU A 63 -14.82 -13.15 15.23
CA LEU A 63 -14.62 -14.60 15.12
C LEU A 63 -13.15 -14.91 14.82
N PRO A 64 -12.51 -15.91 15.45
CA PRO A 64 -13.08 -16.76 16.50
C PRO A 64 -13.25 -15.99 17.81
N ASN A 65 -14.40 -16.17 18.47
CA ASN A 65 -14.73 -15.52 19.74
C ASN A 65 -13.95 -16.18 20.89
N THR A 66 -12.66 -15.86 20.95
CA THR A 66 -11.70 -16.41 21.90
C THR A 66 -10.80 -15.30 22.42
N LEU A 67 -10.43 -15.38 23.71
CA LEU A 67 -9.57 -14.38 24.34
C LEU A 67 -8.25 -14.14 23.59
N PRO A 68 -7.51 -15.18 23.14
CA PRO A 68 -6.25 -14.96 22.41
C PRO A 68 -6.41 -14.22 21.09
N ALA A 69 -7.52 -14.45 20.37
CA ALA A 69 -7.79 -13.81 19.08
C ALA A 69 -8.12 -12.32 19.24
N HIS A 70 -8.98 -11.98 20.21
CA HIS A 70 -9.32 -10.58 20.51
C HIS A 70 -8.13 -9.82 21.08
N ALA A 71 -7.39 -10.45 22.00
CA ALA A 71 -6.18 -9.88 22.58
C ALA A 71 -5.12 -9.61 21.51
N SER A 72 -4.88 -10.55 20.59
CA SER A 72 -3.90 -10.36 19.51
C SER A 72 -4.23 -9.18 18.61
N TYR A 73 -5.51 -9.00 18.26
CA TYR A 73 -5.91 -7.87 17.42
C TYR A 73 -5.74 -6.52 18.15
N ALA A 74 -6.23 -6.42 19.39
CA ALA A 74 -6.13 -5.19 20.18
C ALA A 74 -4.67 -4.80 20.45
N ILE A 75 -3.84 -5.77 20.83
CA ILE A 75 -2.41 -5.60 21.07
C ILE A 75 -1.69 -5.17 19.78
N ASN A 76 -2.02 -5.77 18.64
CA ASN A 76 -1.46 -5.33 17.36
C ASN A 76 -1.85 -3.88 17.03
N SER A 77 -3.13 -3.51 17.20
CA SER A 77 -3.58 -2.14 16.95
C SER A 77 -2.89 -1.13 17.88
N TYR A 78 -2.71 -1.46 19.15
CA TYR A 78 -1.90 -0.67 20.09
C TYR A 78 -0.46 -0.52 19.62
N TYR A 79 0.18 -1.64 19.28
CA TYR A 79 1.56 -1.69 18.80
C TYR A 79 1.76 -0.79 17.59
N GLN A 80 0.89 -0.87 16.58
CA GLN A 80 1.02 0.00 15.40
C GLN A 80 0.95 1.49 15.74
N ARG A 81 0.11 1.87 16.70
CA ARG A 81 -0.07 3.27 17.11
C ARG A 81 1.05 3.80 18.00
N LYS A 82 1.74 2.92 18.74
CA LYS A 82 2.73 3.31 19.77
C LYS A 82 4.17 2.98 19.40
N ARG A 83 4.43 2.06 18.46
CA ARG A 83 5.78 1.57 18.13
C ARG A 83 6.76 2.66 17.68
N THR A 84 6.26 3.77 17.14
CA THR A 84 7.09 4.93 16.77
C THR A 84 7.70 5.63 17.98
N ASN A 85 6.99 5.65 19.12
CA ASN A 85 7.42 6.32 20.35
C ASN A 85 7.98 5.33 21.38
N ASP A 86 7.56 4.07 21.33
CA ASP A 86 7.96 3.02 22.25
C ASP A 86 8.29 1.73 21.47
N PRO A 87 9.57 1.45 21.23
CA PRO A 87 10.01 0.21 20.58
C PRO A 87 9.62 -1.06 21.37
N THR A 88 9.32 -0.93 22.67
CA THR A 88 8.93 -2.02 23.57
C THR A 88 7.41 -2.20 23.68
N ALA A 89 6.63 -1.44 22.90
CA ALA A 89 5.16 -1.47 22.91
C ALA A 89 4.56 -2.87 22.70
N CYS A 90 5.29 -3.82 22.13
CA CYS A 90 4.85 -5.20 21.92
C CYS A 90 5.10 -6.15 23.12
N SER A 91 5.69 -5.68 24.22
CA SER A 91 6.07 -6.56 25.34
C SER A 91 4.86 -7.07 26.13
N PHE A 92 3.92 -6.20 26.53
CA PHE A 92 2.74 -6.55 27.35
C PHE A 92 3.06 -7.51 28.53
N ALA A 93 4.11 -7.21 29.30
CA ALA A 93 4.62 -8.06 30.38
C ALA A 93 5.01 -9.49 29.92
N GLY A 94 5.50 -9.62 28.69
CA GLY A 94 5.87 -10.90 28.07
C GLY A 94 4.71 -11.67 27.43
N ALA A 95 3.50 -11.10 27.39
CA ALA A 95 2.31 -11.76 26.82
C ALA A 95 2.29 -11.80 25.29
N ALA A 96 3.03 -10.90 24.65
CA ALA A 96 3.03 -10.73 23.21
C ALA A 96 4.45 -10.73 22.63
N ALA A 97 4.53 -11.02 21.33
CA ALA A 97 5.77 -11.05 20.58
C ALA A 97 5.57 -10.47 19.19
N ILE A 98 6.67 -9.96 18.62
CA ILE A 98 6.66 -9.44 17.26
C ILE A 98 6.55 -10.62 16.29
N ALA A 99 5.52 -10.59 15.46
CA ALA A 99 5.34 -11.50 14.35
C ALA A 99 5.80 -10.83 13.04
N THR A 100 6.51 -11.60 12.23
CA THR A 100 6.91 -11.23 10.86
C THR A 100 6.01 -11.85 9.80
N THR A 101 5.08 -12.70 10.23
CA THR A 101 4.06 -13.33 9.38
C THR A 101 2.73 -12.65 9.65
N ASP A 102 2.00 -12.32 8.59
CA ASP A 102 0.68 -11.70 8.67
C ASP A 102 -0.31 -12.61 9.43
N PRO A 103 -0.83 -12.17 10.59
CA PRO A 103 -1.80 -12.94 11.37
C PRO A 103 -3.25 -12.75 10.91
N SER A 104 -3.48 -12.02 9.81
CA SER A 104 -4.81 -11.83 9.23
C SER A 104 -5.45 -13.15 8.81
N TYR A 105 -6.76 -13.25 8.96
CA TYR A 105 -7.52 -14.45 8.59
C TYR A 105 -8.94 -14.09 8.15
N GLY A 106 -9.47 -14.82 7.15
CA GLY A 106 -10.82 -14.59 6.64
C GLY A 106 -11.06 -13.13 6.26
N SER A 107 -12.03 -12.49 6.92
CA SER A 107 -12.36 -11.06 6.78
C SER A 107 -11.67 -10.14 7.81
N CYS A 108 -10.90 -10.70 8.75
CA CYS A 108 -10.19 -9.94 9.77
C CYS A 108 -8.78 -9.57 9.29
N ASN A 109 -8.55 -8.28 9.07
CA ASN A 109 -7.28 -7.73 8.61
C ASN A 109 -6.51 -7.08 9.76
N TYR A 110 -5.28 -7.53 10.02
CA TYR A 110 -4.39 -6.96 11.01
C TYR A 110 -3.57 -5.79 10.43
N PRO A 111 -3.71 -4.57 10.95
CA PRO A 111 -2.93 -3.43 10.45
C PRO A 111 -1.42 -3.64 10.68
N SER A 112 -0.62 -3.37 9.64
CA SER A 112 0.85 -3.50 9.64
C SER A 112 1.60 -2.16 9.57
N SER A 113 0.87 -1.08 9.29
CA SER A 113 1.35 0.29 9.25
C SER A 113 0.43 1.21 10.07
N PRO A 114 0.97 2.26 10.71
CA PRO A 114 0.13 3.29 11.30
C PRO A 114 -0.50 4.13 10.17
N SER A 115 -1.81 4.05 9.98
CA SER A 115 -2.57 5.07 9.23
C SER A 115 -3.62 5.70 10.14
N PRO A 116 -3.85 7.03 10.15
CA PRO A 116 -3.15 8.15 9.50
C PRO A 116 -2.76 9.25 10.52
N ILE A 117 -1.52 9.26 11.03
CA ILE A 117 -0.92 10.45 11.68
C ILE A 117 0.58 10.45 11.38
N VAL A 118 0.95 10.56 10.11
CA VAL A 118 2.32 10.97 9.74
C VAL A 118 2.33 12.49 9.66
N HIS A 119 2.08 13.17 10.77
CA HIS A 119 2.04 14.64 10.78
C HIS A 119 2.64 15.30 12.02
N SER A 120 3.39 14.60 12.88
CA SER A 120 3.82 15.25 14.13
C SER A 120 5.17 14.86 14.70
N TYR A 121 5.98 14.05 14.02
CA TYR A 121 7.33 13.70 14.50
C TYR A 121 8.47 14.14 13.57
N ILE A 122 8.25 15.21 12.79
CA ILE A 122 9.33 16.06 12.25
C ILE A 122 9.20 17.44 12.91
N ARG A 123 9.21 17.48 14.24
CA ARG A 123 9.46 18.69 15.01
C ARG A 123 10.46 18.33 16.07
N LEU A 124 11.74 18.54 15.80
CA LEU A 124 12.75 18.98 16.79
C LEU A 124 14.21 19.04 16.29
N LEU A 125 14.50 18.81 15.01
CA LEU A 125 15.85 19.09 14.48
C LEU A 125 15.74 20.06 13.30
N ASP A 126 15.38 21.29 13.65
CA ASP A 126 15.34 22.44 12.77
C ASP A 126 16.55 23.35 13.07
N LEU A 127 17.01 24.05 12.03
CA LEU A 127 18.12 25.01 11.98
C LEU A 127 19.54 24.48 12.15
N THR A 128 20.23 24.16 11.04
CA THR A 128 21.57 24.73 10.71
C THR A 128 22.04 24.35 9.30
N VAL A 129 21.49 23.33 8.63
CA VAL A 129 22.00 22.96 7.28
C VAL A 129 21.07 23.45 6.18
N CYS A 130 20.92 24.78 6.10
CA CYS A 130 20.60 25.45 4.85
C CYS A 130 21.85 25.41 3.95
N PHE A 131 21.64 25.23 2.64
CA PHE A 131 22.65 25.21 1.56
C PHE A 131 23.46 23.92 1.45
N VAL A 132 22.99 22.96 0.63
CA VAL A 132 23.52 22.68 -0.73
C VAL A 132 22.59 21.65 -1.41
N ILE A 133 21.82 22.14 -2.38
CA ILE A 133 21.38 21.49 -3.63
C ILE A 133 21.07 19.98 -3.58
N VAL A 134 19.84 19.63 -3.18
CA VAL A 134 18.98 18.70 -3.94
C VAL A 134 17.55 19.21 -3.78
N ASP A 135 16.92 19.60 -4.88
CA ASP A 135 15.56 20.15 -4.91
C ASP A 135 14.57 19.09 -4.40
N LYS A 136 13.83 19.45 -3.35
CA LYS A 136 12.87 18.62 -2.60
C LYS A 136 11.67 18.16 -3.44
N SER A 137 11.55 18.61 -4.69
CA SER A 137 10.44 18.30 -5.59
C SER A 137 10.47 16.91 -6.23
N THR A 138 11.60 16.19 -6.20
CA THR A 138 11.76 14.94 -7.00
C THR A 138 11.90 13.64 -6.21
N ILE A 139 11.94 13.67 -4.86
CA ILE A 139 12.29 12.48 -4.07
C ILE A 139 11.14 11.95 -3.20
N GLU A 140 10.03 12.68 -3.03
CA GLU A 140 8.90 12.24 -2.17
C GLU A 140 7.84 11.36 -2.88
N GLU A 141 7.97 11.05 -4.18
CA GLU A 141 6.93 10.34 -4.96
C GLU A 141 7.17 8.83 -5.20
N MET A 142 8.33 8.27 -4.83
CA MET A 142 8.76 6.94 -5.31
C MET A 142 8.32 5.73 -4.46
N ALA A 143 7.33 5.86 -3.58
CA ALA A 143 6.72 4.70 -2.90
C ALA A 143 5.19 4.68 -3.08
N ALA A 144 4.77 4.79 -4.34
CA ALA A 144 3.46 4.32 -4.76
C ALA A 144 3.50 2.79 -4.85
N GLU A 145 2.60 2.12 -4.14
CA GLU A 145 2.34 0.68 -4.24
C GLU A 145 2.50 0.17 -5.68
N GLU A 146 3.62 -0.49 -5.93
CA GLU A 146 3.97 -0.96 -7.25
C GLU A 146 3.22 -2.27 -7.53
N GLY A 147 2.29 -2.25 -8.50
CA GLY A 147 1.64 -3.46 -9.02
C GLY A 147 0.28 -3.83 -8.43
N GLN A 148 -0.42 -2.91 -7.75
CA GLN A 148 -1.80 -3.13 -7.30
C GLN A 148 -2.83 -2.41 -8.19
N VAL A 149 -3.99 -3.05 -8.38
CA VAL A 149 -5.15 -2.46 -9.06
C VAL A 149 -5.85 -1.52 -8.07
N ILE A 150 -5.80 -0.22 -8.33
CA ILE A 150 -6.37 0.83 -7.49
C ILE A 150 -7.79 1.12 -8.00
N ALA A 151 -8.82 0.80 -7.21
CA ALA A 151 -10.18 1.19 -7.51
C ALA A 151 -10.39 2.67 -7.16
N THR A 152 -10.93 3.44 -8.09
CA THR A 152 -11.28 4.85 -7.89
C THR A 152 -12.79 5.00 -7.89
N ASN A 153 -13.34 5.52 -6.80
CA ASN A 153 -14.80 5.69 -6.64
C ASN A 153 -15.21 7.17 -6.63
N SER A 154 -14.23 8.09 -6.65
CA SER A 154 -14.47 9.54 -6.73
C SER A 154 -13.65 10.20 -7.83
N VAL A 155 -14.15 11.34 -8.32
CA VAL A 155 -13.47 12.15 -9.34
C VAL A 155 -12.14 12.71 -8.80
N ASP A 156 -12.07 13.00 -7.50
CA ASP A 156 -10.86 13.53 -6.88
C ASP A 156 -9.77 12.46 -6.74
N GLU A 157 -10.13 11.23 -6.36
CA GLU A 157 -9.20 10.08 -6.37
C GLU A 157 -8.69 9.79 -7.78
N TRP A 158 -9.58 9.82 -8.79
CA TRP A 158 -9.20 9.68 -10.20
C TRP A 158 -8.18 10.74 -10.62
N LYS A 159 -8.44 12.02 -10.33
CA LYS A 159 -7.53 13.13 -10.67
C LYS A 159 -6.17 12.98 -10.01
N GLN A 160 -6.13 12.59 -8.73
CA GLN A 160 -4.89 12.35 -8.00
C GLN A 160 -4.10 11.20 -8.63
N LEU A 161 -4.76 10.09 -8.94
CA LEU A 161 -4.12 8.93 -9.57
C LEU A 161 -3.60 9.24 -10.97
N PHE A 162 -4.39 9.99 -11.75
CA PHE A 162 -3.99 10.44 -13.08
C PHE A 162 -2.76 11.36 -13.01
N GLN A 163 -2.79 12.39 -12.17
CA GLN A 163 -1.66 13.32 -11.96
C GLN A 163 -0.39 12.58 -11.55
N LYS A 164 -0.50 11.69 -10.56
CA LYS A 164 0.60 10.83 -10.13
C LYS A 164 1.18 9.99 -11.27
N GLY A 165 0.34 9.48 -12.17
CA GLY A 165 0.80 8.79 -13.37
C GLY A 165 1.57 9.67 -14.35
N VAL A 166 1.16 10.93 -14.49
CA VAL A 166 1.85 11.93 -15.31
C VAL A 166 3.21 12.30 -14.70
N GLU A 167 3.24 12.58 -13.41
CA GLU A 167 4.44 12.99 -12.66
C GLU A 167 5.49 11.88 -12.61
N SER A 168 5.06 10.66 -12.26
CA SER A 168 5.94 9.49 -12.20
C SER A 168 6.39 8.95 -13.57
N LYS A 169 5.86 9.49 -14.68
CA LYS A 169 6.10 9.01 -16.07
C LYS A 169 5.85 7.51 -16.25
N LYS A 170 5.09 6.90 -15.34
CA LYS A 170 4.72 5.49 -15.39
C LYS A 170 3.59 5.28 -16.40
N LEU A 171 3.50 4.06 -16.93
CA LEU A 171 2.33 3.67 -17.73
C LEU A 171 1.13 3.56 -16.79
N VAL A 172 0.05 4.31 -17.07
CA VAL A 172 -1.23 4.16 -16.38
C VAL A 172 -2.17 3.36 -17.27
N VAL A 173 -2.68 2.25 -16.74
CA VAL A 173 -3.68 1.41 -17.41
C VAL A 173 -5.01 1.60 -16.69
N VAL A 174 -6.02 2.07 -17.40
CA VAL A 174 -7.35 2.35 -16.86
C VAL A 174 -8.31 1.27 -17.32
N ASP A 175 -8.84 0.49 -16.39
CA ASP A 175 -9.89 -0.51 -16.60
C ASP A 175 -11.26 0.13 -16.36
N PHE A 176 -11.96 0.45 -17.44
CA PHE A 176 -13.36 0.86 -17.39
C PHE A 176 -14.26 -0.37 -17.33
N THR A 177 -14.85 -0.59 -16.16
CA THR A 177 -15.69 -1.75 -15.84
C THR A 177 -17.11 -1.32 -15.46
N ALA A 178 -18.01 -2.29 -15.33
CA ALA A 178 -19.29 -2.11 -14.66
C ALA A 178 -19.63 -3.34 -13.80
N SER A 179 -20.38 -3.14 -12.72
CA SER A 179 -20.84 -4.23 -11.82
C SER A 179 -21.66 -5.33 -12.54
N TRP A 180 -22.42 -4.94 -13.56
CA TRP A 180 -23.28 -5.81 -14.39
C TRP A 180 -22.56 -6.42 -15.61
N CYS A 181 -21.28 -6.09 -15.82
CA CYS A 181 -20.51 -6.60 -16.95
C CYS A 181 -19.92 -8.00 -16.66
N GLY A 182 -20.49 -9.03 -17.29
CA GLY A 182 -20.00 -10.41 -17.21
C GLY A 182 -18.54 -10.58 -17.67
N PRO A 183 -18.17 -10.13 -18.88
CA PRO A 183 -16.79 -10.24 -19.37
C PRO A 183 -15.74 -9.52 -18.49
N CYS A 184 -16.14 -8.44 -17.81
CA CYS A 184 -15.27 -7.71 -16.89
C CYS A 184 -14.84 -8.57 -15.69
N ARG A 185 -15.73 -9.44 -15.20
CA ARG A 185 -15.41 -10.36 -14.09
C ARG A 185 -14.34 -11.38 -14.47
N PHE A 186 -14.29 -11.78 -15.74
CA PHE A 186 -13.31 -12.75 -16.24
C PHE A 186 -11.92 -12.12 -16.36
N ILE A 187 -11.82 -10.89 -16.85
CA ILE A 187 -10.55 -10.23 -17.11
C ILE A 187 -9.95 -9.57 -15.86
N ALA A 188 -10.76 -9.19 -14.88
CA ALA A 188 -10.31 -8.58 -13.62
C ALA A 188 -9.19 -9.36 -12.89
N PRO A 189 -9.29 -10.69 -12.65
CA PRO A 189 -8.21 -11.44 -12.01
C PRO A 189 -6.94 -11.52 -12.87
N ILE A 190 -7.09 -11.52 -14.21
CA ILE A 190 -5.96 -11.54 -15.14
C ILE A 190 -5.21 -10.20 -15.09
N LEU A 191 -5.94 -9.09 -15.09
CA LEU A 191 -5.36 -7.76 -14.95
C LEU A 191 -4.63 -7.62 -13.61
N ALA A 192 -5.21 -8.12 -12.52
CA ALA A 192 -4.56 -8.13 -11.21
C ALA A 192 -3.28 -8.98 -11.19
N GLU A 193 -3.26 -10.12 -11.90
CA GLU A 193 -2.05 -10.94 -12.03
C GLU A 193 -0.96 -10.23 -12.85
N ILE A 194 -1.34 -9.52 -13.92
CA ILE A 194 -0.41 -8.72 -14.72
C ILE A 194 0.16 -7.58 -13.89
N ALA A 195 -0.68 -6.83 -13.19
CA ALA A 195 -0.26 -5.74 -12.30
C ALA A 195 0.79 -6.21 -11.29
N LYS A 196 0.58 -7.37 -10.66
CA LYS A 196 1.55 -7.98 -9.73
C LYS A 196 2.90 -8.31 -10.39
N LYS A 197 2.91 -8.67 -11.67
CA LYS A 197 4.14 -8.99 -12.43
C LYS A 197 4.83 -7.75 -12.99
N THR A 198 4.12 -6.62 -13.09
CA THR A 198 4.63 -5.36 -13.65
C THR A 198 4.50 -4.23 -12.62
N PRO A 199 5.34 -4.20 -11.57
CA PRO A 199 5.28 -3.19 -10.51
C PRO A 199 5.45 -1.75 -11.02
N HIS A 200 6.10 -1.58 -12.17
CA HIS A 200 6.38 -0.30 -12.82
C HIS A 200 5.17 0.35 -13.53
N ILE A 201 4.00 -0.31 -13.55
CA ILE A 201 2.77 0.26 -14.12
C ILE A 201 1.77 0.58 -13.00
N ILE A 202 0.95 1.59 -13.23
CA ILE A 202 -0.18 1.94 -12.37
C ILE A 202 -1.44 1.40 -13.03
N VAL A 203 -2.24 0.62 -12.31
CA VAL A 203 -3.52 0.12 -12.82
C VAL A 203 -4.65 0.76 -12.04
N ALA A 204 -5.48 1.54 -12.74
CA ALA A 204 -6.66 2.21 -12.21
C ALA A 204 -7.91 1.44 -12.65
N LYS A 205 -8.85 1.22 -11.73
CA LYS A 205 -10.14 0.62 -12.04
C LYS A 205 -11.23 1.67 -11.83
N VAL A 206 -11.98 1.94 -12.89
CA VAL A 206 -13.03 2.96 -12.96
C VAL A 206 -14.36 2.26 -13.24
N ASP A 207 -15.32 2.38 -12.33
CA ASP A 207 -16.69 1.95 -12.62
C ASP A 207 -17.41 3.05 -13.41
N VAL A 208 -17.92 2.70 -14.60
CA VAL A 208 -18.60 3.67 -15.48
C VAL A 208 -19.91 4.19 -14.91
N ASP A 209 -20.55 3.45 -13.99
CA ASP A 209 -21.78 3.88 -13.34
C ASP A 209 -21.50 4.88 -12.21
N GLU A 210 -20.37 4.73 -11.53
CA GLU A 210 -19.93 5.62 -10.44
C GLU A 210 -19.25 6.89 -10.99
N LEU A 211 -18.40 6.75 -12.01
CA LEU A 211 -17.56 7.81 -12.56
C LEU A 211 -17.91 8.12 -14.02
N LYS A 212 -19.19 8.39 -14.28
CA LYS A 212 -19.72 8.77 -15.60
C LYS A 212 -18.94 9.90 -16.30
N PRO A 213 -18.55 11.00 -15.62
CA PRO A 213 -17.83 12.09 -16.28
C PRO A 213 -16.48 11.65 -16.85
N VAL A 214 -15.77 10.78 -16.11
CA VAL A 214 -14.47 10.25 -16.53
C VAL A 214 -14.65 9.30 -17.71
N ALA A 215 -15.62 8.38 -17.63
CA ALA A 215 -15.92 7.46 -18.74
C ALA A 215 -16.30 8.20 -20.03
N ALA A 216 -17.06 9.30 -19.92
CA ALA A 216 -17.45 10.14 -21.05
C ALA A 216 -16.24 10.90 -21.66
N GLU A 217 -15.31 11.37 -20.83
CA GLU A 217 -14.10 12.06 -21.28
C GLU A 217 -13.21 11.17 -22.16
N PHE A 218 -13.11 9.88 -21.83
CA PHE A 218 -12.36 8.90 -22.61
C PHE A 218 -13.17 8.26 -23.76
N GLY A 219 -14.44 8.63 -23.92
CA GLY A 219 -15.33 8.11 -24.95
C GLY A 219 -15.57 6.60 -24.82
N VAL A 220 -15.81 6.13 -23.59
CA VAL A 220 -16.03 4.70 -23.32
C VAL A 220 -17.48 4.32 -23.60
N GLU A 221 -17.69 3.49 -24.63
CA GLU A 221 -19.02 3.04 -25.05
C GLU A 221 -19.26 1.53 -24.78
N ALA A 222 -18.21 0.77 -24.49
CA ALA A 222 -18.27 -0.67 -24.27
C ALA A 222 -17.37 -1.08 -23.11
N MET A 223 -17.81 -2.06 -22.31
CA MET A 223 -17.06 -2.58 -21.17
C MET A 223 -16.72 -4.08 -21.37
N PRO A 224 -15.53 -4.53 -20.94
CA PRO A 224 -14.45 -3.74 -20.38
C PRO A 224 -13.70 -2.96 -21.49
N THR A 225 -13.26 -1.74 -21.19
CA THR A 225 -12.33 -1.01 -22.04
C THR A 225 -11.09 -0.64 -21.24
N PHE A 226 -9.92 -0.97 -21.79
CA PHE A 226 -8.63 -0.64 -21.21
C PHE A 226 -8.00 0.51 -21.98
N VAL A 227 -7.75 1.62 -21.30
CA VAL A 227 -7.06 2.78 -21.87
C VAL A 227 -5.64 2.85 -21.31
N PHE A 228 -4.68 3.05 -22.20
CA PHE A 228 -3.26 3.14 -21.87
C PHE A 228 -2.85 4.60 -21.96
N LEU A 229 -2.38 5.14 -20.85
CA LEU A 229 -1.98 6.54 -20.71
C LEU A 229 -0.51 6.62 -20.36
N LYS A 230 0.19 7.55 -21.02
CA LYS A 230 1.57 7.91 -20.69
C LYS A 230 1.71 9.42 -20.82
N GLU A 231 2.26 10.07 -19.79
CA GLU A 231 2.42 11.53 -19.75
C GLU A 231 1.10 12.28 -20.01
N GLY A 232 -0.01 11.71 -19.52
CA GLY A 232 -1.35 12.30 -19.62
C GLY A 232 -2.01 12.16 -20.99
N LYS A 233 -1.41 11.42 -21.93
CA LYS A 233 -1.96 11.18 -23.25
C LYS A 233 -2.32 9.71 -23.44
N GLU A 234 -3.43 9.47 -24.12
CA GLU A 234 -3.80 8.14 -24.58
C GLU A 234 -2.82 7.70 -25.68
N ILE A 235 -2.13 6.60 -25.42
CA ILE A 235 -1.17 5.99 -26.37
C ILE A 235 -1.74 4.72 -27.02
N ASP A 236 -2.71 4.08 -26.38
CA ASP A 236 -3.34 2.87 -26.90
C ASP A 236 -4.66 2.56 -26.17
N ARG A 237 -5.49 1.69 -26.77
CA ARG A 237 -6.69 1.15 -26.13
C ARG A 237 -6.97 -0.31 -26.53
N VAL A 238 -7.66 -1.03 -25.64
CA VAL A 238 -8.23 -2.36 -25.88
C VAL A 238 -9.69 -2.33 -25.50
N VAL A 239 -10.56 -2.67 -26.44
CA VAL A 239 -12.00 -2.80 -26.20
C VAL A 239 -12.36 -4.28 -26.15
N GLY A 240 -13.01 -4.70 -25.05
CA GLY A 240 -13.43 -6.06 -24.77
C GLY A 240 -12.41 -6.87 -23.94
N ALA A 241 -12.85 -8.05 -23.47
CA ALA A 241 -12.05 -8.95 -22.65
C ALA A 241 -11.01 -9.75 -23.46
N ARG A 242 -10.08 -9.05 -24.13
CA ARG A 242 -9.01 -9.65 -24.96
C ARG A 242 -7.72 -9.79 -24.15
N LYS A 243 -7.49 -10.97 -23.58
CA LYS A 243 -6.35 -11.24 -22.69
C LYS A 243 -5.00 -11.04 -23.39
N GLU A 244 -4.84 -11.58 -24.59
CA GLU A 244 -3.58 -11.60 -25.32
C GLU A 244 -3.19 -10.18 -25.73
N ASP A 245 -4.14 -9.40 -26.25
CA ASP A 245 -3.93 -8.01 -26.63
C ASP A 245 -3.60 -7.11 -25.44
N LEU A 246 -4.27 -7.33 -24.31
CA LEU A 246 -4.00 -6.61 -23.07
C LEU A 246 -2.56 -6.86 -22.60
N GLN A 247 -2.14 -8.12 -22.54
CA GLN A 247 -0.77 -8.48 -22.17
C GLN A 247 0.26 -7.90 -23.14
N ALA A 248 0.04 -8.06 -24.45
CA ALA A 248 0.95 -7.56 -25.47
C ALA A 248 1.15 -6.04 -25.39
N LYS A 249 0.07 -5.27 -25.17
CA LYS A 249 0.16 -3.80 -25.04
C LYS A 249 0.81 -3.37 -23.72
N ILE A 250 0.53 -4.05 -22.62
CA ILE A 250 1.20 -3.79 -21.34
C ILE A 250 2.70 -4.04 -21.48
N THR A 251 3.13 -5.14 -22.11
CA THR A 251 4.56 -5.41 -22.34
C THR A 251 5.18 -4.39 -23.30
N LYS A 252 4.48 -4.06 -24.40
CA LYS A 252 4.96 -3.09 -25.40
C LYS A 252 5.21 -1.71 -24.79
N HIS A 253 4.29 -1.21 -23.96
CA HIS A 253 4.32 0.16 -23.44
C HIS A 253 4.88 0.27 -22.01
N GLY A 254 4.92 -0.83 -21.26
CA GLY A 254 5.42 -0.90 -19.89
C GLY A 254 6.95 -0.92 -19.79
N THR A 255 7.66 -1.15 -20.90
CA THR A 255 9.12 -1.09 -20.89
C THR A 255 9.57 0.36 -20.69
N VAL A 256 10.27 0.62 -19.59
CA VAL A 256 10.85 1.93 -19.26
C VAL A 256 11.80 2.32 -20.41
N VAL A 257 11.55 3.48 -21.03
CA VAL A 257 12.52 4.11 -21.92
C VAL A 257 13.68 4.54 -21.02
N ALA A 258 14.79 3.83 -21.15
CA ALA A 258 16.04 4.12 -20.45
C ALA A 258 16.59 5.51 -20.80
#